data_AF-A0A4R2JC77-F1
#
_entry.id   AF-A0A4R2JC77-F1
#
_cell.length_a   1.000
_cell.length_b   1.000
_cell.length_c   1.000
_cell.angle_alpha   90.00
_cell.angle_beta   90.00
_cell.angle_gamma   90.00
#
_symmetry.space_group_name_H-M   'P 1'
#
loop_
_entity.id
_entity.type
_entity.pdbx_description
1 polymer ?
#
loop_
_entity_poly.entity_id
_entity_poly.type
_entity_poly.pdbx_seq_one_letter_code
_entity_poly.pdbx_strand_id
1 'polypeptide(L)'
;MATTYATAATAAGAWCCPLTLPPTPFEQVRATVTRVVRATSYPVAAIVYHDPVTELLLYRHPSRRRGTPDIRTCERTADALAAATGWTLNPDRAPDVGVLVGLGLREGYDPTGPHHEPGDVFAALSARTPPGAAWTGRKAQLISARLIDHTQVRWYDEAGVVVRAPGDLLPAIEEVAEVLRQHRFAVTDFDEGYTRTRAVRTHDTGDEHETSGDDDCLRRRADVPTVQRSKARRRERSR
;
A
#
# COMPACT_ATOMS: atom_id res chain seq x y z
N MET A 1 -11.27 -11.47 24.23
CA MET A 1 -12.06 -10.42 23.56
C MET A 1 -12.28 -10.87 22.12
N ALA A 2 -13.45 -10.64 21.52
CA ALA A 2 -13.68 -11.02 20.12
C ALA A 2 -12.93 -10.05 19.21
N THR A 3 -12.18 -10.54 18.23
CA THR A 3 -11.47 -9.69 17.27
C THR A 3 -12.47 -8.95 16.39
N THR A 4 -12.43 -7.61 16.41
CA THR A 4 -13.25 -6.72 15.57
C THR A 4 -13.00 -6.97 14.08
N TYR A 5 -11.83 -7.47 13.71
CA TYR A 5 -11.46 -7.77 12.33
C TYR A 5 -11.89 -9.19 11.88
N ALA A 6 -12.31 -9.28 10.62
CA ALA A 6 -12.49 -10.53 9.89
C ALA A 6 -11.62 -10.54 8.62
N THR A 7 -11.34 -11.74 8.11
CA THR A 7 -10.68 -11.90 6.81
C THR A 7 -11.64 -11.50 5.69
N ALA A 8 -11.35 -10.39 5.00
CA ALA A 8 -12.14 -9.89 3.88
C ALA A 8 -11.67 -10.47 2.52
N ALA A 9 -10.38 -10.80 2.42
CA ALA A 9 -9.80 -11.49 1.28
C ALA A 9 -8.59 -12.31 1.74
N THR A 10 -8.35 -13.44 1.10
CA THR A 10 -7.19 -14.31 1.36
C THR A 10 -6.65 -14.87 0.06
N ALA A 11 -5.34 -15.11 0.02
CA ALA A 11 -4.70 -15.81 -1.07
C ALA A 11 -3.54 -16.67 -0.56
N ALA A 12 -3.47 -17.92 -1.04
CA ALA A 12 -2.41 -18.86 -0.72
C ALA A 12 -1.06 -18.36 -1.26
N GLY A 13 -0.04 -18.37 -0.40
CA GLY A 13 1.30 -17.88 -0.67
C GLY A 13 1.54 -16.48 -0.10
N ALA A 14 2.44 -16.38 0.87
CA ALA A 14 3.06 -15.14 1.31
C ALA A 14 4.13 -14.71 0.30
N TRP A 15 4.15 -13.43 -0.07
CA TRP A 15 5.14 -12.92 -1.01
C TRP A 15 5.43 -11.45 -0.78
N CYS A 16 6.71 -11.12 -0.75
CA CYS A 16 7.21 -9.77 -0.92
C CYS A 16 8.58 -9.80 -1.61
N CYS A 17 8.98 -8.68 -2.20
CA CYS A 17 10.25 -8.55 -2.90
C CYS A 17 10.86 -7.18 -2.54
N PRO A 18 11.97 -7.15 -1.79
CA PRO A 18 12.72 -5.93 -1.55
C PRO A 18 13.48 -5.48 -2.79
N LEU A 19 13.49 -4.18 -3.04
CA LEU A 19 14.22 -3.51 -4.11
C LEU A 19 15.17 -2.46 -3.52
N THR A 20 16.36 -2.37 -4.09
CA THR A 20 17.31 -1.28 -3.84
C THR A 20 17.37 -0.36 -5.05
N LEU A 21 17.29 0.94 -4.79
CA LEU A 21 17.26 1.99 -5.78
C LEU A 21 18.45 2.94 -5.54
N PRO A 22 18.99 3.60 -6.59
CA PRO A 22 19.72 4.85 -6.34
C PRO A 22 18.78 5.86 -5.67
N PRO A 23 19.28 6.87 -4.93
CA PRO A 23 18.43 7.90 -4.32
C PRO A 23 17.45 8.51 -5.34
N THR A 24 16.17 8.13 -5.24
CA THR A 24 15.14 8.43 -6.23
C THR A 24 14.01 9.21 -5.57
N PRO A 25 13.66 10.42 -6.02
CA PRO A 25 12.52 11.16 -5.46
C PRO A 25 11.22 10.35 -5.53
N PHE A 26 10.37 10.46 -4.52
CA PHE A 26 9.09 9.73 -4.47
C PHE A 26 8.24 9.88 -5.75
N GLU A 27 8.16 11.09 -6.32
CA GLU A 27 7.40 11.34 -7.56
C GLU A 27 7.96 10.57 -8.77
N GLN A 28 9.27 10.32 -8.82
CA GLN A 28 9.86 9.49 -9.87
C GLN A 28 9.56 8.01 -9.67
N VAL A 29 9.52 7.53 -8.41
CA VAL A 29 9.02 6.18 -8.09
C VAL A 29 7.57 6.05 -8.55
N ARG A 30 6.73 7.05 -8.24
CA ARG A 30 5.33 7.10 -8.65
C ARG A 30 5.14 7.05 -10.17
N ALA A 31 5.87 7.88 -10.91
CA ALA A 31 5.81 7.88 -12.38
C ALA A 31 6.22 6.53 -12.98
N THR A 32 7.23 5.89 -12.40
CA THR A 32 7.75 4.59 -12.84
C THR A 32 6.75 3.47 -12.60
N VAL A 33 6.24 3.34 -11.36
CA VAL A 33 5.22 2.35 -11.02
C VAL A 33 3.96 2.54 -11.87
N THR A 34 3.56 3.80 -12.14
CA THR A 34 2.42 4.10 -13.04
C THR A 34 2.65 3.50 -14.42
N ARG A 35 3.84 3.65 -14.98
CA ARG A 35 4.18 3.12 -16.30
C ARG A 35 4.11 1.59 -16.33
N VAL A 36 4.63 0.92 -15.29
CA VAL A 36 4.59 -0.54 -15.20
C VAL A 36 3.16 -1.05 -15.02
N VAL A 37 2.36 -0.44 -14.15
CA VAL A 37 0.95 -0.80 -13.98
C VAL A 37 0.18 -0.64 -15.30
N ARG A 38 0.44 0.43 -16.08
CA ARG A 38 -0.18 0.58 -17.41
C ARG A 38 0.25 -0.49 -18.40
N ALA A 39 1.55 -0.80 -18.45
CA ALA A 39 2.10 -1.74 -19.41
C ALA A 39 1.67 -3.19 -19.14
N THR A 40 1.51 -3.56 -17.86
CA THR A 40 1.22 -4.93 -17.44
C THR A 40 -0.25 -5.16 -17.06
N SER A 41 -1.01 -4.08 -16.84
CA SER A 41 -2.35 -4.09 -16.22
C SER A 41 -2.40 -4.72 -14.83
N TYR A 42 -1.25 -4.98 -14.18
CA TYR A 42 -1.19 -5.59 -12.86
C TYR A 42 -1.11 -4.53 -11.75
N PRO A 43 -1.85 -4.72 -10.64
CA PRO A 43 -1.76 -3.82 -9.50
C PRO A 43 -0.41 -3.97 -8.81
N VAL A 44 0.12 -2.85 -8.32
CA VAL A 44 1.35 -2.80 -7.51
C VAL A 44 0.98 -2.31 -6.12
N ALA A 45 1.29 -3.11 -5.10
CA ALA A 45 1.30 -2.68 -3.71
C ALA A 45 2.74 -2.62 -3.24
N ALA A 46 3.12 -1.51 -2.63
CA ALA A 46 4.49 -1.25 -2.22
C ALA A 46 4.56 -0.53 -0.87
N ILE A 47 5.65 -0.75 -0.18
CA ILE A 47 6.07 -0.02 0.99
C ILE A 47 7.30 0.77 0.58
N VAL A 48 7.27 2.08 0.78
CA VAL A 48 8.39 2.96 0.49
C VAL A 48 8.94 3.53 1.79
N TYR A 49 10.25 3.44 1.95
CA TYR A 49 10.93 4.01 3.11
C TYR A 49 11.63 5.30 2.73
N HIS A 50 11.39 6.36 3.51
CA HIS A 50 12.01 7.71 3.41
C HIS A 50 11.93 8.38 2.02
N ASP A 51 12.37 9.63 1.94
CA ASP A 51 12.54 10.39 0.68
C ASP A 51 13.86 11.19 0.76
N PRO A 52 14.79 11.06 -0.20
CA PRO A 52 14.75 10.26 -1.42
C PRO A 52 14.67 8.75 -1.14
N VAL A 53 13.95 8.02 -1.97
CA VAL A 53 13.73 6.57 -1.85
C VAL A 53 14.99 5.82 -2.28
N THR A 54 15.52 4.96 -1.41
CA THR A 54 16.60 4.00 -1.74
C THR A 54 16.17 2.55 -1.52
N GLU A 55 15.02 2.35 -0.87
CA GLU A 55 14.46 1.04 -0.57
C GLU A 55 12.96 1.04 -0.80
N LEU A 56 12.49 0.00 -1.49
CA LEU A 56 11.08 -0.24 -1.77
C LEU A 56 10.79 -1.72 -1.53
N LEU A 57 9.72 -2.06 -0.85
CA LEU A 57 9.28 -3.44 -0.65
C LEU A 57 7.96 -3.66 -1.39
N LEU A 58 8.00 -4.42 -2.48
CA LEU A 58 6.80 -4.90 -3.14
C LEU A 58 6.18 -5.99 -2.28
N TYR A 59 4.87 -5.99 -2.14
CA TYR A 59 4.16 -7.06 -1.44
C TYR A 59 2.87 -7.40 -2.15
N ARG A 60 2.37 -8.62 -1.89
CA ARG A 60 1.10 -9.07 -2.43
C ARG A 60 -0.04 -8.43 -1.63
N HIS A 61 -1.07 -7.91 -2.30
CA HIS A 61 -2.23 -7.32 -1.61
C HIS A 61 -3.54 -7.96 -2.11
N PRO A 62 -4.18 -8.82 -1.30
CA PRO A 62 -5.44 -9.46 -1.67
C PRO A 62 -6.62 -8.50 -1.75
N SER A 63 -7.42 -8.62 -2.80
CA SER A 63 -8.66 -7.86 -2.96
C SER A 63 -9.80 -8.76 -3.43
N ARG A 64 -10.97 -8.66 -2.77
CA ARG A 64 -12.18 -9.36 -3.19
C ARG A 64 -12.73 -8.78 -4.50
N ARG A 65 -12.82 -7.45 -4.61
CA ARG A 65 -13.40 -6.75 -5.78
C ARG A 65 -12.51 -6.81 -7.02
N ARG A 66 -11.18 -6.79 -6.85
CA ARG A 66 -10.22 -6.68 -7.98
C ARG A 66 -9.41 -7.95 -8.21
N GLY A 67 -9.68 -9.00 -7.44
CA GLY A 67 -8.86 -10.21 -7.43
C GLY A 67 -7.52 -10.01 -6.72
N THR A 68 -6.74 -11.09 -6.67
CA THR A 68 -5.40 -11.07 -6.07
C THR A 68 -4.42 -11.60 -7.11
N PRO A 69 -3.34 -10.86 -7.45
CA PRO A 69 -2.32 -11.39 -8.35
C PRO A 69 -1.73 -12.67 -7.75
N ASP A 70 -1.41 -13.66 -8.60
CA ASP A 70 -0.63 -14.81 -8.16
C ASP A 70 0.85 -14.44 -7.97
N ILE A 71 1.63 -15.31 -7.32
CA ILE A 71 3.05 -15.06 -7.03
C ILE A 71 3.84 -14.81 -8.33
N ARG A 72 3.61 -15.62 -9.37
CA ARG A 72 4.30 -15.46 -10.66
C ARG A 72 4.01 -14.09 -11.29
N THR A 73 2.81 -13.57 -11.11
CA THR A 73 2.41 -12.24 -11.59
C THR A 73 3.11 -11.15 -10.79
N CYS A 74 3.23 -11.32 -9.47
CA CYS A 74 4.03 -10.44 -8.62
C CYS A 74 5.51 -10.43 -9.02
N GLU A 75 6.11 -11.59 -9.25
CA GLU A 75 7.50 -11.73 -9.72
C GLU A 75 7.72 -11.05 -11.07
N ARG A 76 6.89 -11.35 -12.08
CA ARG A 76 6.97 -10.68 -13.40
C ARG A 76 6.85 -9.16 -13.29
N THR A 77 6.04 -8.67 -12.35
CA THR A 77 5.88 -7.22 -12.12
C THR A 77 7.13 -6.62 -11.48
N ALA A 78 7.76 -7.33 -10.53
CA ALA A 78 9.04 -6.93 -9.95
C ALA A 78 10.17 -6.90 -11.00
N ASP A 79 10.25 -7.94 -11.84
CA ASP A 79 11.21 -8.02 -12.95
C ASP A 79 11.00 -6.88 -13.95
N ALA A 80 9.75 -6.58 -14.31
CA ALA A 80 9.44 -5.46 -15.20
C ALA A 80 9.84 -4.11 -14.61
N LEU A 81 9.67 -3.91 -13.30
CA LEU A 81 10.15 -2.72 -12.59
C LEU A 81 11.67 -2.63 -12.66
N ALA A 82 12.39 -3.69 -12.29
CA ALA A 82 13.85 -3.74 -12.34
C ALA A 82 14.40 -3.48 -13.75
N ALA A 83 13.86 -4.16 -14.77
CA ALA A 83 14.26 -3.98 -16.16
C ALA A 83 14.04 -2.56 -16.68
N ALA A 84 12.94 -1.91 -16.28
CA ALA A 84 12.61 -0.55 -16.72
C ALA A 84 13.44 0.56 -16.05
N THR A 85 14.17 0.24 -14.97
CA THR A 85 14.75 1.25 -14.07
C THR A 85 16.22 1.03 -13.74
N GLY A 86 16.71 -0.20 -13.87
CA GLY A 86 17.99 -0.61 -13.29
C GLY A 86 17.96 -0.80 -11.77
N TRP A 87 16.78 -0.79 -11.12
CA TRP A 87 16.66 -1.11 -9.70
C TRP A 87 17.04 -2.57 -9.45
N THR A 88 17.66 -2.83 -8.30
CA THR A 88 18.14 -4.17 -7.96
C THR A 88 17.10 -4.90 -7.12
N LEU A 89 16.65 -6.06 -7.58
CA LEU A 89 15.84 -6.98 -6.77
C LEU A 89 16.73 -7.65 -5.72
N ASN A 90 16.24 -7.77 -4.49
CA ASN A 90 16.94 -8.46 -3.40
C ASN A 90 16.00 -9.50 -2.74
N PRO A 91 15.56 -10.55 -3.47
CA PRO A 91 14.63 -11.54 -2.93
C PRO A 91 15.18 -12.25 -1.69
N ASP A 92 16.49 -12.45 -1.60
CA ASP A 92 17.15 -13.08 -0.44
C ASP A 92 17.08 -12.24 0.85
N ARG A 93 16.63 -10.98 0.75
CA ARG A 93 16.37 -10.09 1.90
C ARG A 93 14.89 -10.04 2.29
N ALA A 94 14.03 -10.77 1.57
CA ALA A 94 12.64 -10.90 1.97
C ALA A 94 12.58 -11.61 3.33
N PRO A 95 11.71 -11.17 4.26
CA PRO A 95 11.39 -11.98 5.42
C PRO A 95 10.79 -13.31 4.98
N ASP A 96 11.19 -14.36 5.67
CA ASP A 96 10.79 -15.76 5.46
C ASP A 96 10.04 -16.34 6.68
N VAL A 97 9.92 -15.56 7.76
CA VAL A 97 9.23 -15.92 9.01
C VAL A 97 8.42 -14.75 9.55
N GLY A 98 7.40 -15.08 10.36
CA GLY A 98 6.53 -14.11 11.03
C GLY A 98 5.47 -13.49 10.12
N VAL A 99 5.06 -12.28 10.46
CA VAL A 99 4.09 -11.46 9.74
C VAL A 99 4.68 -10.12 9.35
N LEU A 100 4.25 -9.59 8.21
CA LEU A 100 4.47 -8.22 7.74
C LEU A 100 3.13 -7.52 7.61
N VAL A 101 2.94 -6.42 8.33
CA VAL A 101 1.70 -5.65 8.37
C VAL A 101 1.97 -4.18 8.11
N GLY A 102 1.30 -3.59 7.13
CA GLY A 102 1.27 -2.14 6.90
C GLY A 102 0.04 -1.53 7.55
N LEU A 103 0.23 -0.63 8.52
CA LEU A 103 -0.83 0.14 9.17
C LEU A 103 -0.79 1.58 8.68
N GLY A 104 -1.88 2.06 8.10
CA GLY A 104 -2.06 3.47 7.82
C GLY A 104 -2.12 4.28 9.12
N LEU A 105 -1.69 5.54 9.07
CA LEU A 105 -1.76 6.44 10.22
C LEU A 105 -3.03 7.29 10.24
N ARG A 106 -3.82 7.28 9.16
CA ARG A 106 -5.07 8.02 9.08
C ARG A 106 -6.23 7.14 9.52
N GLU A 107 -7.13 7.67 10.33
CA GLU A 107 -8.36 6.96 10.70
C GLU A 107 -9.26 6.77 9.46
N GLY A 108 -9.68 5.53 9.19
CA GLY A 108 -10.57 5.21 8.06
C GLY A 108 -10.07 5.67 6.68
N TYR A 109 -11.01 6.00 5.79
CA TYR A 109 -10.72 6.48 4.42
C TYR A 109 -10.99 7.96 4.20
N ASP A 110 -11.48 8.67 5.21
CA ASP A 110 -11.72 10.11 5.09
C ASP A 110 -10.38 10.82 4.87
N PRO A 111 -10.16 11.54 3.75
CA PRO A 111 -8.90 12.24 3.50
C PRO A 111 -8.61 13.37 4.50
N THR A 112 -9.61 13.77 5.28
CA THR A 112 -9.52 14.74 6.38
C THR A 112 -9.62 14.10 7.76
N GLY A 113 -9.66 12.76 7.83
CA GLY A 113 -9.68 12.01 9.08
C GLY A 113 -8.45 12.29 9.94
N PRO A 114 -8.54 12.12 11.27
CA PRO A 114 -7.39 12.29 12.16
C PRO A 114 -6.18 11.46 11.72
N HIS A 115 -4.99 12.04 11.90
CA HIS A 115 -3.71 11.37 11.66
C HIS A 115 -3.03 11.09 12.99
N HIS A 116 -2.64 9.83 13.19
CA HIS A 116 -1.79 9.39 14.28
C HIS A 116 -0.31 9.59 13.93
N GLU A 117 0.52 9.67 14.96
CA GLU A 117 1.97 9.64 14.78
C GLU A 117 2.49 8.20 14.83
N PRO A 118 3.60 7.87 14.15
CA PRO A 118 4.21 6.55 14.25
C PRO A 118 4.55 6.14 15.69
N GLY A 119 4.86 7.12 16.55
CA GLY A 119 5.13 6.89 17.97
C GLY A 119 3.94 6.31 18.71
N ASP A 120 2.71 6.67 18.33
CA ASP A 120 1.48 6.14 18.91
C ASP A 120 1.36 4.64 18.63
N VAL A 121 1.68 4.23 17.40
CA VAL A 121 1.70 2.80 16.99
C VAL A 121 2.72 2.03 17.82
N PHE A 122 3.95 2.55 17.96
CA PHE A 122 5.01 1.89 18.70
C PHE A 122 4.70 1.78 20.20
N ALA A 123 4.16 2.84 20.79
CA ALA A 123 3.75 2.84 22.19
C ALA A 123 2.59 1.86 22.43
N ALA A 124 1.58 1.87 21.55
CA ALA A 124 0.43 0.99 21.65
C ALA A 124 0.80 -0.49 21.50
N LEU A 125 1.73 -0.82 20.60
CA LEU A 125 2.22 -2.19 20.42
C LEU A 125 3.11 -2.63 21.60
N SER A 126 3.99 -1.75 22.09
CA SER A 126 4.81 -2.03 23.30
C SER A 126 3.94 -2.33 24.52
N ALA A 127 2.82 -1.61 24.69
CA ALA A 127 1.91 -1.81 25.81
C ALA A 127 1.09 -3.12 25.73
N ARG A 128 0.97 -3.71 24.55
CA ARG A 128 0.17 -4.93 24.28
C ARG A 128 1.00 -6.18 24.08
N THR A 129 2.31 -6.04 24.01
CA THR A 129 3.23 -7.16 23.79
C THR A 129 3.97 -7.50 25.08
N PRO A 130 4.30 -8.78 25.32
CA PRO A 130 5.12 -9.15 26.47
C PRO A 130 6.47 -8.41 26.45
N PRO A 131 7.03 -8.05 27.63
CA PRO A 131 8.39 -7.53 27.69
C PRO A 131 9.38 -8.46 26.98
N GLY A 132 10.17 -7.91 26.05
CA GLY A 132 11.14 -8.69 25.26
C GLY A 132 10.57 -9.36 24.01
N ALA A 133 9.29 -9.16 23.69
CA ALA A 133 8.73 -9.62 22.42
C ALA A 133 9.50 -9.04 21.22
N ALA A 134 9.90 -9.90 20.29
CA ALA A 134 10.72 -9.52 19.15
C ALA A 134 9.86 -8.96 18.02
N TRP A 135 9.68 -7.64 17.94
CA TRP A 135 9.05 -6.99 16.79
C TRP A 135 9.85 -5.76 16.36
N THR A 136 9.65 -5.35 15.10
CA THR A 136 10.23 -4.12 14.57
C THR A 136 9.14 -3.29 13.92
N GLY A 137 9.24 -1.96 14.06
CA GLY A 137 8.34 -1.01 13.44
C GLY A 137 9.14 0.05 12.70
N ARG A 138 8.75 0.37 11.46
CA ARG A 138 9.41 1.39 10.64
C ARG A 138 8.38 2.30 9.98
N LYS A 139 8.63 3.61 10.03
CA LYS A 139 7.85 4.61 9.28
C LYS A 139 7.96 4.33 7.78
N ALA A 140 6.86 4.41 7.06
CA ALA A 140 6.82 4.19 5.63
C ALA A 140 5.71 4.99 4.94
N GLN A 141 5.79 5.10 3.63
CA GLN A 141 4.64 5.41 2.77
C GLN A 141 4.09 4.09 2.23
N LEU A 142 2.83 3.80 2.53
CA LEU A 142 2.11 2.65 1.98
C LEU A 142 1.52 3.04 0.63
N ILE A 143 1.68 2.21 -0.39
CA ILE A 143 1.26 2.49 -1.76
C ILE A 143 0.41 1.34 -2.29
N SER A 144 -0.66 1.70 -3.00
CA SER A 144 -1.40 0.82 -3.88
C SER A 144 -1.72 1.54 -5.20
N ALA A 145 -1.11 1.11 -6.29
CA ALA A 145 -1.35 1.59 -7.64
C ALA A 145 -2.06 0.51 -8.47
N ARG A 146 -3.15 0.88 -9.16
CA ARG A 146 -3.96 -0.08 -9.94
C ARG A 146 -4.62 0.59 -11.14
N LEU A 147 -4.79 -0.17 -12.21
CA LEU A 147 -5.51 0.28 -13.40
C LEU A 147 -7.03 0.21 -13.15
N ILE A 148 -7.75 1.29 -13.44
CA ILE A 148 -9.20 1.43 -13.37
C ILE A 148 -9.71 1.63 -14.80
N ASP A 149 -10.77 0.89 -15.15
CA ASP A 149 -11.43 0.91 -16.46
C ASP A 149 -10.46 0.84 -17.64
N HIS A 150 -9.38 0.07 -17.47
CA HIS A 150 -8.31 -0.17 -18.44
C HIS A 150 -7.57 1.07 -18.98
N THR A 151 -7.83 2.26 -18.42
CA THR A 151 -7.37 3.53 -19.02
C THR A 151 -6.60 4.41 -18.05
N GLN A 152 -6.96 4.39 -16.76
CA GLN A 152 -6.36 5.27 -15.76
C GLN A 152 -5.73 4.48 -14.62
N VAL A 153 -4.49 4.80 -14.26
CA VAL A 153 -3.90 4.29 -13.01
C VAL A 153 -4.37 5.15 -11.86
N ARG A 154 -5.10 4.54 -10.94
CA ARG A 154 -5.45 5.15 -9.66
C ARG A 154 -4.37 4.83 -8.63
N TRP A 155 -3.97 5.86 -7.92
CA TRP A 155 -3.02 5.82 -6.83
C TRP A 155 -3.72 6.00 -5.51
N TYR A 156 -3.35 5.15 -4.56
CA TYR A 156 -3.60 5.32 -3.15
C TYR A 156 -2.25 5.32 -2.48
N ASP A 157 -1.96 6.37 -1.72
CA ASP A 157 -0.79 6.42 -0.88
C ASP A 157 -1.16 7.04 0.47
N GLU A 158 -0.51 6.56 1.52
CA GLU A 158 -0.67 7.11 2.86
C GLU A 158 0.58 6.91 3.71
N ALA A 159 0.81 7.85 4.62
CA ALA A 159 1.81 7.67 5.67
C ALA A 159 1.37 6.52 6.58
N GLY A 160 2.33 5.67 6.95
CA GLY A 160 2.08 4.43 7.66
C GLY A 160 3.24 3.98 8.54
N VAL A 161 3.00 2.88 9.23
CA VAL A 161 4.01 2.08 9.91
C VAL A 161 3.96 0.67 9.37
N VAL A 162 5.12 0.11 9.10
CA VAL A 162 5.27 -1.29 8.75
C VAL A 162 5.81 -2.03 9.96
N VAL A 163 5.05 -3.02 10.40
CA VAL A 163 5.38 -3.88 11.52
C VAL A 163 5.83 -5.24 10.99
N ARG A 164 6.98 -5.71 11.47
CA ARG A 164 7.39 -7.12 11.38
C ARG A 164 7.40 -7.73 12.76
N ALA A 165 6.77 -8.88 12.91
CA ALA A 165 6.62 -9.56 14.20
C ALA A 165 6.42 -11.07 13.99
N PRO A 166 6.64 -11.91 14.99
CA PRO A 166 6.12 -13.27 15.04
C PRO A 166 4.60 -13.31 14.85
N GLY A 167 4.07 -14.40 14.26
CA GLY A 167 2.64 -14.53 13.98
C GLY A 167 1.73 -14.49 15.22
N ASP A 168 2.23 -14.90 16.38
CA ASP A 168 1.49 -14.88 17.65
C ASP A 168 1.20 -13.45 18.18
N LEU A 169 1.88 -12.43 17.65
CA LEU A 169 1.62 -11.02 17.96
C LEU A 169 0.56 -10.39 17.05
N LEU A 170 0.04 -11.09 16.05
CA LEU A 170 -1.01 -10.56 15.17
C LEU A 170 -2.25 -10.06 15.93
N PRO A 171 -2.76 -10.73 16.99
CA PRO A 171 -3.85 -10.19 17.79
C PRO A 171 -3.55 -8.82 18.40
N ALA A 172 -2.33 -8.60 18.91
CA ALA A 172 -1.91 -7.30 19.44
C ALA A 172 -1.84 -6.23 18.34
N ILE A 173 -1.38 -6.60 17.13
CA ILE A 173 -1.37 -5.71 15.97
C ILE A 173 -2.80 -5.33 15.55
N GLU A 174 -3.74 -6.27 15.60
CA GLU A 174 -5.17 -6.04 15.34
C GLU A 174 -5.79 -5.05 16.32
N GLU A 175 -5.49 -5.18 17.61
CA GLU A 175 -5.93 -4.23 18.63
C GLU A 175 -5.33 -2.83 18.40
N VAL A 176 -4.07 -2.74 17.98
CA VAL A 176 -3.47 -1.44 17.60
C VAL A 176 -4.18 -0.86 16.38
N ALA A 177 -4.46 -1.66 15.35
CA ALA A 177 -5.19 -1.21 14.17
C ALA A 177 -6.60 -0.70 14.53
N GLU A 178 -7.27 -1.31 15.51
CA GLU A 178 -8.56 -0.84 16.05
C GLU A 178 -8.44 0.52 16.77
N VAL A 179 -7.40 0.72 17.58
CA VAL A 179 -7.11 2.03 18.21
C VAL A 179 -6.89 3.11 17.16
N LEU A 180 -6.21 2.77 16.06
CA LEU A 180 -5.98 3.65 14.91
C LEU A 180 -7.21 3.74 13.98
N ARG A 181 -8.34 3.14 14.36
CA ARG A 181 -9.59 3.04 13.60
C ARG A 181 -9.38 2.69 12.13
N GLN A 182 -8.49 1.73 11.88
CA GLN A 182 -8.26 1.24 10.53
C GLN A 182 -9.49 0.47 10.06
N HIS A 183 -9.97 0.76 8.85
CA HIS A 183 -11.09 -0.02 8.29
C HIS A 183 -10.61 -1.35 7.72
N ARG A 184 -9.42 -1.37 7.13
CA ARG A 184 -8.76 -2.57 6.61
C ARG A 184 -7.25 -2.43 6.60
N PHE A 185 -6.55 -3.55 6.63
CA PHE A 185 -5.11 -3.62 6.40
C PHE A 185 -4.71 -4.99 5.84
N ALA A 186 -3.54 -5.07 5.21
CA ALA A 186 -3.00 -6.30 4.67
C ALA A 186 -2.00 -6.95 5.64
N VAL A 187 -2.06 -8.27 5.74
CA VAL A 187 -1.14 -9.12 6.48
C VAL A 187 -0.51 -10.10 5.50
N THR A 188 0.82 -10.05 5.38
CA THR A 188 1.59 -11.12 4.74
C THR A 188 2.13 -12.02 5.83
N ASP A 189 1.63 -13.26 5.89
CA ASP A 189 1.89 -14.22 6.95
C ASP A 189 2.81 -15.33 6.42
N PHE A 190 4.10 -15.22 6.72
CA PHE A 190 5.12 -16.14 6.22
C PHE A 190 5.09 -17.49 6.96
N ASP A 191 4.70 -17.48 8.24
CA ASP A 191 4.57 -18.70 9.04
C ASP A 191 3.43 -19.59 8.52
N GLU A 192 2.26 -19.00 8.21
CA GLU A 192 1.12 -19.73 7.64
C GLU A 192 1.19 -19.90 6.11
N GLY A 193 2.03 -19.11 5.43
CA GLY A 193 2.16 -19.13 3.98
C GLY A 193 0.95 -18.53 3.26
N TYR A 194 0.33 -17.47 3.80
CA TYR A 194 -0.80 -16.78 3.20
C TYR A 194 -0.61 -15.27 3.18
N THR A 195 -1.34 -14.59 2.29
CA THR A 195 -1.58 -13.16 2.42
C THR A 195 -3.07 -12.92 2.60
N ARG A 196 -3.45 -12.07 3.56
CA ARG A 196 -4.85 -11.76 3.88
C ARG A 196 -5.08 -10.27 4.05
N THR A 197 -6.28 -9.83 3.70
CA THR A 197 -6.78 -8.50 4.05
C THR A 197 -7.73 -8.65 5.22
N ARG A 198 -7.43 -7.98 6.32
CA ARG A 198 -8.27 -7.90 7.52
C ARG A 198 -9.11 -6.64 7.42
N ALA A 199 -10.41 -6.73 7.69
CA ALA A 199 -11.32 -5.60 7.71
C ALA A 199 -12.26 -5.66 8.92
N VAL A 200 -12.69 -4.51 9.42
CA VAL A 200 -13.68 -4.42 10.51
C VAL A 200 -14.93 -5.19 10.09
N ARG A 201 -15.46 -6.03 10.98
CA ARG A 201 -16.78 -6.65 10.77
C ARG A 201 -17.82 -5.54 10.77
N THR A 202 -18.30 -5.16 9.59
CA THR A 202 -19.55 -4.43 9.49
C THR A 202 -20.62 -5.37 10.03
N HIS A 203 -21.23 -5.03 11.17
CA HIS A 203 -22.42 -5.72 11.62
C HIS A 203 -23.43 -5.64 10.48
N ASP A 204 -23.71 -6.80 9.91
CA ASP A 204 -24.52 -7.01 8.72
C ASP A 204 -25.95 -6.50 8.99
N THR A 205 -26.19 -5.22 8.79
CA THR A 205 -27.52 -4.63 8.70
C THR A 205 -27.99 -4.73 7.25
N GLY A 206 -28.07 -5.95 6.71
CA GLY A 206 -29.01 -6.32 5.64
C GLY A 206 -29.11 -5.45 4.39
N ASP A 207 -28.08 -4.70 4.01
CA ASP A 207 -28.03 -3.94 2.75
C ASP A 207 -26.63 -4.06 2.16
N GLU A 208 -26.48 -4.95 1.18
CA GLU A 208 -25.30 -5.08 0.31
C GLU A 208 -25.20 -3.88 -0.67
N HIS A 209 -25.29 -2.67 -0.13
CA HIS A 209 -24.57 -1.55 -0.69
C HIS A 209 -23.30 -1.40 0.13
N GLU A 210 -22.27 -2.18 -0.26
CA GLU A 210 -20.90 -1.64 -0.25
C GLU A 210 -20.97 -0.35 -1.06
N THR A 211 -21.39 0.73 -0.41
CA THR A 211 -21.12 2.08 -0.84
C THR A 211 -19.62 2.09 -1.00
N SER A 212 -19.16 1.93 -2.24
CA SER A 212 -18.54 3.01 -3.01
C SER A 212 -17.70 3.99 -2.18
N GLY A 213 -17.13 3.65 -1.02
CA GLY A 213 -16.21 4.51 -0.29
C GLY A 213 -14.89 4.62 -1.06
N ASP A 214 -14.55 3.58 -1.81
CA ASP A 214 -13.49 3.59 -2.82
C ASP A 214 -13.83 4.53 -4.01
N ASP A 215 -15.12 4.88 -4.21
CA ASP A 215 -15.63 5.67 -5.34
C ASP A 215 -16.31 7.03 -4.96
N ASP A 216 -16.57 7.33 -3.69
CA ASP A 216 -17.25 8.56 -3.23
C ASP A 216 -16.27 9.58 -2.63
N CYS A 217 -15.05 9.14 -2.29
CA CYS A 217 -13.89 10.03 -2.17
C CYS A 217 -13.52 10.74 -3.51
N LEU A 218 -14.18 10.39 -4.62
CA LEU A 218 -13.79 10.79 -5.98
C LEU A 218 -14.40 12.10 -6.51
N ARG A 219 -15.12 12.89 -5.70
CA ARG A 219 -15.80 14.08 -6.25
C ARG A 219 -15.13 15.44 -5.99
N ARG A 220 -13.98 15.52 -5.32
CA ARG A 220 -13.33 16.82 -5.05
C ARG A 220 -11.81 16.78 -5.13
N ARG A 221 -11.26 16.80 -6.35
CA ARG A 221 -9.92 17.36 -6.67
C ARG A 221 -9.72 17.42 -8.18
N ALA A 222 -10.28 18.47 -8.78
CA ALA A 222 -9.91 18.90 -10.13
C ALA A 222 -10.07 20.42 -10.24
N ASP A 223 -9.28 21.17 -9.46
CA ASP A 223 -8.93 22.54 -9.81
C ASP A 223 -7.44 22.56 -10.18
N VAL A 224 -7.17 22.16 -11.43
CA VAL A 224 -5.88 22.46 -12.08
C VAL A 224 -6.08 23.76 -12.85
N PRO A 225 -5.34 24.83 -12.55
CA PRO A 225 -5.47 26.07 -13.30
C PRO A 225 -5.00 25.86 -14.74
N THR A 226 -5.92 26.08 -15.68
CA THR A 226 -5.66 26.10 -17.12
C THR A 226 -4.60 27.15 -17.45
N VAL A 227 -3.38 26.72 -17.77
CA VAL A 227 -2.35 27.60 -18.33
C VAL A 227 -2.80 28.05 -19.72
N GLN A 228 -3.20 29.32 -19.84
CA GLN A 228 -3.44 29.97 -21.13
C GLN A 228 -2.14 30.03 -21.93
N ARG A 229 -2.03 29.21 -22.97
CA ARG A 229 -1.00 29.39 -24.01
C ARG A 229 -1.39 30.57 -24.90
N SER A 230 -0.74 31.70 -24.70
CA SER A 230 -0.78 32.84 -25.60
C SER A 230 -0.12 32.48 -26.94
N LYS A 231 -0.92 32.49 -28.02
CA LYS A 231 -0.44 32.46 -29.40
C LYS A 231 0.17 33.83 -29.73
N ALA A 232 1.49 33.91 -29.89
CA ALA A 232 2.14 35.04 -30.54
C ALA A 232 2.51 34.66 -31.98
N ARG A 233 2.09 35.54 -32.90
CA ARG A 233 2.01 35.35 -34.34
C ARG A 233 3.37 35.41 -35.04
N ARG A 234 3.54 34.48 -35.97
CA ARG A 234 4.45 34.50 -37.11
C ARG A 234 4.20 35.78 -37.93
N ARG A 235 5.23 36.61 -38.17
CA ARG A 235 5.25 37.59 -39.26
C ARG A 235 6.32 37.18 -40.25
N GLU A 236 5.85 36.73 -41.41
CA GLU A 236 6.61 36.73 -42.66
C GLU A 236 6.89 38.17 -43.08
N ARG A 237 8.13 38.45 -43.47
CA ARG A 237 8.42 39.44 -44.51
C ARG A 237 9.61 38.95 -45.32
N SER A 238 9.30 38.59 -46.57
CA SER A 238 10.25 38.54 -47.67
C SER A 238 10.46 39.95 -48.22
N ARG A 239 11.73 40.37 -48.32
CA ARG A 239 12.37 41.01 -49.48
C ARG A 239 13.82 41.30 -49.13
#